data_AF-M3JCS8-F1
#
_entry.id   AF-M3JCS8-F1
#
_cell.length_a   1.000
_cell.length_b   1.000
_cell.length_c   1.000
_cell.angle_alpha   90.00
_cell.angle_beta   90.00
_cell.angle_gamma   90.00
#
_symmetry.space_group_name_H-M   'P 1'
#
loop_
_entity.id
_entity.type
_entity.pdbx_description
1 polymer ?
#
loop_
_entity_poly.entity_id
_entity_poly.type
_entity_poly.pdbx_seq_one_letter_code
_entity_poly.pdbx_strand_id
1 'polypeptide(L)'
;MNKIFILTLLCFGAYGCDPADPVPNFMDFNDKDRDGALSLQEWMASKAPSGLRAELNLRSNSEFKRLDANHDGKISLDELGAKPSAKIYWSEDPCASWPWTDGSEDKNQSAVK
;
A
#
# COMPACT_ATOMS: atom_id res chain seq x y z
N MET A 1 -26.27 -29.16 38.66
CA MET A 1 -24.79 -29.10 38.76
C MET A 1 -24.18 -29.78 37.53
N ASN A 2 -23.04 -29.25 37.07
CA ASN A 2 -22.22 -29.65 35.91
C ASN A 2 -22.63 -29.00 34.56
N LYS A 3 -22.21 -27.77 34.21
CA LYS A 3 -20.89 -27.22 33.87
C LYS A 3 -20.39 -27.53 32.42
N ILE A 4 -20.50 -26.50 31.55
CA ILE A 4 -19.56 -26.06 30.49
C ILE A 4 -19.43 -27.06 29.29
N PHE A 5 -19.35 -26.73 28.00
CA PHE A 5 -18.61 -25.68 27.30
C PHE A 5 -19.27 -25.30 25.97
N ILE A 6 -19.41 -23.99 25.79
CA ILE A 6 -19.60 -23.29 24.52
C ILE A 6 -18.41 -23.64 23.63
N LEU A 7 -18.61 -24.45 22.58
CA LEU A 7 -17.61 -24.64 21.54
C LEU A 7 -17.94 -23.71 20.38
N THR A 8 -17.83 -22.40 20.63
CA THR A 8 -17.67 -21.41 19.57
C THR A 8 -16.37 -21.75 18.85
N LEU A 9 -16.51 -22.36 17.67
CA LEU A 9 -15.45 -22.48 16.68
C LEU A 9 -15.09 -21.06 16.21
N LEU A 10 -14.30 -20.37 17.04
CA LEU A 10 -13.58 -19.18 16.62
C LEU A 10 -12.51 -19.69 15.65
N CYS A 11 -12.84 -19.66 14.36
CA CYS A 11 -11.83 -19.62 13.32
C CYS A 11 -11.02 -18.35 13.55
N PHE A 12 -10.00 -18.43 14.40
CA PHE A 12 -8.88 -17.49 14.40
C PHE A 12 -8.16 -17.73 13.07
N GLY A 13 -8.68 -17.11 12.01
CA GLY A 13 -8.01 -17.07 10.72
C GLY A 13 -6.60 -16.58 10.96
N ALA A 14 -5.63 -17.29 10.39
CA ALA A 14 -4.24 -16.86 10.42
C ALA A 14 -4.18 -15.44 9.84
N TYR A 15 -3.96 -14.45 10.71
CA TYR A 15 -3.71 -13.09 10.28
C TYR A 15 -2.33 -13.10 9.64
N GLY A 16 -2.24 -13.26 8.32
CA GLY A 16 -0.99 -13.01 7.60
C GLY A 16 -0.72 -11.51 7.56
N CYS A 17 0.54 -11.10 7.60
CA CYS A 17 0.91 -9.74 7.21
C CYS A 17 0.86 -9.67 5.68
N ASP A 18 -0.17 -9.00 5.16
CA ASP A 18 -0.23 -8.56 3.77
C ASP A 18 0.12 -7.07 3.78
N PRO A 19 1.26 -6.65 3.18
CA PRO A 19 1.64 -5.24 3.20
C PRO A 19 0.59 -4.44 2.43
N ALA A 20 0.00 -3.44 3.09
CA ALA A 20 -0.98 -2.57 2.47
C ALA A 20 -0.42 -1.93 1.19
N ASP A 21 -1.31 -1.66 0.23
CA ASP A 21 -0.96 -0.93 -1.00
C ASP A 21 -0.25 0.40 -0.65
N PRO A 22 0.96 0.66 -1.19
CA PRO A 22 1.68 1.91 -0.93
C PRO A 22 1.10 3.12 -1.69
N VAL A 23 0.25 2.91 -2.71
CA VAL A 23 -0.27 3.99 -3.57
C VAL A 23 -1.09 5.02 -2.78
N PRO A 24 -2.05 4.64 -1.89
CA PRO A 24 -2.76 5.59 -1.03
C PRO A 24 -1.83 6.45 -0.17
N ASN A 25 -0.75 5.87 0.39
CA ASN A 25 0.21 6.63 1.19
C ASN A 25 0.96 7.68 0.36
N PHE A 26 1.28 7.37 -0.89
CA PHE A 26 1.87 8.35 -1.80
C PHE A 26 0.87 9.45 -2.16
N MET A 27 -0.40 9.10 -2.42
CA MET A 27 -1.47 10.04 -2.72
C MET A 27 -1.65 11.01 -1.55
N ASP A 28 -1.95 10.51 -0.35
CA ASP A 28 -2.19 11.30 0.86
C ASP A 28 -1.03 12.25 1.19
N PHE A 29 0.21 11.85 0.89
CA PHE A 29 1.37 12.70 1.12
C PHE A 29 1.46 13.88 0.14
N ASN A 30 1.05 13.69 -1.12
CA ASN A 30 1.22 14.66 -2.19
C ASN A 30 -0.03 15.49 -2.49
N ASP A 31 -1.21 14.97 -2.20
CA ASP A 31 -2.51 15.65 -2.27
C ASP A 31 -2.59 16.69 -1.14
N LYS A 32 -2.47 17.97 -1.49
CA LYS A 32 -2.36 19.09 -0.54
C LYS A 32 -3.72 19.68 -0.22
N ASP A 33 -4.61 19.72 -1.18
CA ASP A 33 -5.97 20.22 -0.98
C ASP A 33 -6.94 19.13 -0.49
N ARG A 34 -6.51 17.87 -0.51
CA ARG A 34 -7.24 16.67 -0.04
C ARG A 34 -8.50 16.41 -0.83
N ASP A 35 -8.45 16.62 -2.15
CA ASP A 35 -9.56 16.33 -3.06
C ASP A 35 -9.59 14.86 -3.54
N GLY A 36 -8.60 14.06 -3.16
CA GLY A 36 -8.47 12.64 -3.50
C GLY A 36 -7.77 12.40 -4.84
N ALA A 37 -7.15 13.43 -5.42
CA ALA A 37 -6.40 13.35 -6.66
C ALA A 37 -5.18 14.28 -6.63
N LEU A 38 -4.26 14.09 -7.58
CA LEU A 38 -3.15 15.02 -7.78
C LEU A 38 -3.47 15.93 -8.95
N SER A 39 -3.68 17.21 -8.68
CA SER A 39 -3.64 18.24 -9.72
C SER A 39 -2.26 18.30 -10.37
N LEU A 40 -2.15 18.92 -11.55
CA LEU A 40 -0.85 19.15 -12.19
C LEU A 40 0.11 19.91 -11.26
N GLN A 41 -0.39 20.87 -10.47
CA GLN A 41 0.44 21.63 -9.54
C GLN A 41 1.03 20.73 -8.44
N GLU A 42 0.22 19.87 -7.84
CA GLU A 42 0.66 18.94 -6.80
C GLU A 42 1.61 17.88 -7.35
N TRP A 43 1.31 17.36 -8.55
CA TRP A 43 2.21 16.47 -9.26
C TRP A 43 3.58 17.10 -9.52
N MET A 44 3.61 18.37 -9.94
CA MET A 44 4.86 19.13 -10.18
C MET A 44 5.62 19.44 -8.87
N ALA A 45 4.93 19.45 -7.73
CA ALA A 45 5.54 19.62 -6.41
C ALA A 45 5.86 18.28 -5.72
N SER A 46 5.45 17.16 -6.31
CA SER A 46 5.46 15.85 -5.66
C SER A 46 6.84 15.36 -5.24
N LYS A 47 6.85 14.51 -4.22
CA LYS A 47 8.02 13.83 -3.65
C LYS A 47 7.61 12.42 -3.23
N ALA A 48 8.57 11.50 -3.26
CA ALA A 48 8.41 10.23 -2.56
C ALA A 48 8.52 10.49 -1.03
N PRO A 49 7.50 10.14 -0.22
CA PRO A 49 7.61 10.23 1.23
C PRO A 49 8.65 9.24 1.78
N SER A 50 9.12 9.49 2.99
CA SER A 50 9.95 8.54 3.72
C SER A 50 9.25 7.19 3.84
N GLY A 51 9.99 6.10 3.60
CA GLY A 51 9.44 4.74 3.61
C GLY A 51 8.82 4.28 2.29
N LEU A 52 8.67 5.17 1.30
CA LEU A 52 8.28 4.81 -0.06
C LEU A 52 9.39 5.08 -1.08
N ARG A 53 9.37 4.30 -2.16
CA ARG A 53 10.14 4.52 -3.39
C ARG A 53 9.15 4.65 -4.53
N ALA A 54 9.33 5.67 -5.36
CA ALA A 54 8.55 5.84 -6.57
C ALA A 54 9.50 5.80 -7.77
N GLU A 55 9.32 4.84 -8.67
CA GLU A 55 10.01 4.79 -9.98
C GLU A 55 9.19 5.51 -11.06
N LEU A 56 8.60 6.64 -10.67
CA LEU A 56 7.90 7.57 -11.53
C LEU A 56 8.84 8.71 -11.91
N ASN A 57 8.69 9.24 -13.12
CA ASN A 57 9.34 10.52 -13.45
C ASN A 57 8.54 11.67 -12.82
N LEU A 58 8.66 11.80 -11.49
CA LEU A 58 7.98 12.81 -10.71
C LEU A 58 8.24 14.19 -11.27
N ARG A 59 7.24 15.06 -11.20
CA ARG A 59 7.33 16.44 -11.72
C ARG A 59 7.58 16.52 -13.23
N SER A 60 7.25 15.46 -13.96
CA SER A 60 7.20 15.49 -15.42
C SER A 60 5.78 15.67 -15.92
N ASN A 61 5.57 16.65 -16.79
CA ASN A 61 4.31 16.86 -17.49
C ASN A 61 3.98 15.71 -18.45
N SER A 62 4.98 15.04 -19.02
CA SER A 62 4.74 13.88 -19.90
C SER A 62 4.23 12.69 -19.09
N GLU A 63 4.76 12.51 -17.89
CA GLU A 63 4.34 11.46 -16.98
C GLU A 63 2.93 11.72 -16.43
N PHE A 64 2.63 12.98 -16.12
CA PHE A 64 1.29 13.41 -15.72
C PHE A 64 0.24 13.00 -16.75
N LYS A 65 0.42 13.41 -18.01
CA LYS A 65 -0.48 13.08 -19.12
C LYS A 65 -0.58 11.58 -19.39
N ARG A 66 0.46 10.82 -19.02
CA ARG A 66 0.48 9.37 -19.19
C ARG A 66 -0.35 8.68 -18.11
N LEU A 67 -0.44 9.25 -16.90
CA LEU A 67 -1.22 8.72 -15.79
C LEU A 67 -2.68 9.17 -15.85
N ASP A 68 -2.93 10.46 -16.14
CA ASP A 68 -4.25 11.07 -16.39
C ASP A 68 -4.88 10.46 -17.66
N ALA A 69 -5.54 9.33 -17.48
CA ALA A 69 -6.04 8.47 -18.55
C ALA A 69 -7.44 8.89 -18.99
N ASN A 70 -8.22 9.44 -18.08
CA ASN A 70 -9.53 9.99 -18.37
C ASN A 70 -9.46 11.44 -18.94
N HIS A 71 -8.28 12.07 -18.88
CA HIS A 71 -8.01 13.43 -19.36
C HIS A 71 -8.81 14.52 -18.64
N ASP A 72 -9.07 14.33 -17.35
CA ASP A 72 -9.78 15.31 -16.52
C ASP A 72 -8.86 16.37 -15.90
N GLY A 73 -7.55 16.27 -16.14
CA GLY A 73 -6.56 17.24 -15.67
C GLY A 73 -6.09 17.00 -14.24
N LYS A 74 -6.33 15.81 -13.69
CA LYS A 74 -5.79 15.32 -12.41
C LYS A 74 -5.44 13.84 -12.50
N ILE A 75 -4.73 13.33 -11.51
CA ILE A 75 -4.43 11.90 -11.39
C ILE A 75 -5.18 11.37 -10.19
N SER A 76 -6.19 10.55 -10.42
CA SER A 76 -6.94 9.86 -9.35
C SER A 76 -6.14 8.70 -8.74
N LEU A 77 -6.59 8.20 -7.58
CA LEU A 77 -5.99 7.04 -6.92
C LEU A 77 -6.02 5.80 -7.83
N ASP A 78 -7.15 5.58 -8.50
CA ASP A 78 -7.32 4.46 -9.43
C ASP A 78 -6.37 4.56 -10.62
N GLU A 79 -6.18 5.75 -11.19
CA GLU A 79 -5.23 5.96 -12.29
C GLU A 79 -3.79 5.77 -11.87
N LEU A 80 -3.46 6.22 -10.65
CA LEU A 80 -2.13 6.04 -10.07
C LEU A 80 -1.85 4.56 -9.79
N GLY A 81 -2.82 3.78 -9.34
CA GLY A 81 -2.65 2.34 -9.07
C GLY A 81 -2.77 1.43 -10.30
N ALA A 82 -3.57 1.83 -11.30
CA ALA A 82 -3.88 0.99 -12.47
C ALA A 82 -2.73 0.85 -13.47
N LYS A 83 -1.75 1.77 -13.44
CA LYS A 83 -0.66 1.75 -14.43
C LYS A 83 0.56 0.98 -13.87
N PRO A 84 1.03 -0.10 -14.53
CA PRO A 84 2.20 -0.89 -14.08
C PRO A 84 3.49 -0.07 -13.92
N SER A 85 3.52 1.10 -14.55
CA SER A 85 4.60 2.07 -14.52
C SER A 85 4.59 3.02 -13.32
N ALA A 86 3.45 3.15 -12.64
CA ALA A 86 3.35 3.88 -11.38
C ALA A 86 3.84 2.98 -10.26
N LYS A 87 5.11 2.62 -10.41
CA LYS A 87 5.86 1.71 -9.57
C LYS A 87 6.18 2.41 -8.25
N ILE A 88 5.18 2.44 -7.38
CA ILE A 88 5.28 2.94 -6.02
C ILE A 88 5.42 1.70 -5.12
N TYR A 89 6.46 1.67 -4.32
CA TYR A 89 6.82 0.54 -3.47
C TYR A 89 7.13 1.03 -2.06
N TRP A 90 6.99 0.13 -1.08
CA TRP A 90 7.65 0.31 0.20
C TRP A 90 9.18 0.21 0.02
N SER A 91 9.91 1.10 0.68
CA SER A 91 11.39 1.07 0.68
C SER A 91 11.95 -0.20 1.33
N GLU A 92 11.23 -0.70 2.32
CA GLU A 92 11.50 -1.94 3.05
C GLU A 92 10.20 -2.74 3.07
N ASP A 93 10.27 -4.07 3.02
CA ASP A 93 9.09 -4.91 3.15
C ASP A 93 8.43 -4.65 4.51
N PRO A 94 7.18 -4.12 4.58
CA PRO A 94 6.49 -3.85 5.85
C PRO A 94 6.31 -5.11 6.70
N CYS A 95 6.40 -6.28 6.08
CA CYS A 95 6.30 -7.59 6.70
C CYS A 95 7.66 -8.28 6.88
N ALA A 96 8.79 -7.61 6.66
CA ALA A 96 10.13 -8.19 6.79
C ALA A 96 10.40 -8.82 8.17
N SER A 97 9.71 -8.34 9.20
CA SER A 97 9.79 -8.83 10.59
C SER A 97 8.57 -9.68 11.01
N TRP A 98 7.79 -10.18 10.05
CA TRP A 98 6.66 -11.07 10.29
C TRP A 98 7.06 -12.56 10.23
N PRO A 99 6.58 -13.43 11.15
CA PRO A 99 5.82 -13.08 12.35
C PRO A 99 6.73 -12.37 13.35
N TRP A 100 6.19 -11.35 14.03
CA TRP A 100 6.90 -10.72 15.13
C TRP A 100 7.23 -11.81 16.15
N THR A 101 8.50 -11.99 16.50
CA THR A 101 8.87 -12.92 17.56
C THR A 101 8.32 -12.35 18.87
N ASP A 102 7.09 -12.71 19.24
CA ASP A 102 6.89 -12.98 20.65
C ASP A 102 7.76 -14.19 21.00
N GLY A 103 8.15 -14.35 22.25
CA GLY A 103 9.05 -15.41 22.67
C GLY A 103 8.49 -16.84 22.53
N SER A 104 7.59 -17.11 21.59
CA SER A 104 7.14 -18.46 21.24
C SER A 104 7.71 -18.87 19.88
N GLU A 105 8.65 -19.82 19.91
CA GLU A 105 9.18 -20.48 18.73
C GLU A 105 8.13 -21.46 18.16
N ASP A 106 7.25 -21.02 17.26
CA ASP A 106 6.49 -21.93 16.42
C ASP A 106 7.30 -22.31 15.17
N LYS A 107 8.09 -23.38 15.33
CA LYS A 107 8.72 -24.14 14.26
C LYS A 107 7.67 -24.85 13.41
N ASN A 108 7.00 -24.15 12.50
CA ASN A 108 6.34 -24.83 11.38
C ASN A 108 6.14 -23.94 10.15
N GLN A 109 7.15 -23.91 9.28
CA GLN A 109 6.91 -23.73 7.85
C GLN A 109 7.51 -24.91 7.09
N SER A 110 6.93 -26.09 7.30
CA SER A 110 6.75 -27.02 6.19
C SER A 110 5.52 -26.56 5.42
N ALA A 111 5.71 -25.89 4.27
CA ALA A 111 4.85 -25.97 3.08
C ALA A 111 5.09 -24.79 2.12
N VAL A 112 6.18 -24.83 1.35
CA VAL A 112 6.08 -24.59 -0.10
C VAL A 112 6.98 -25.64 -0.74
N LYS A 113 6.40 -26.46 -1.61
CA LYS A 113 7.07 -27.55 -2.31
C LYS A 113 8.01 -27.01 -3.39
#